data_AF-A0A662F7R4-F1
#
_entry.id   AF-A0A662F7R4-F1
#
_cell.length_a   1.000
_cell.length_b   1.000
_cell.length_c   1.000
_cell.angle_alpha   90.00
_cell.angle_beta   90.00
_cell.angle_gamma   90.00
#
_symmetry.space_group_name_H-M   'P 1'
#
loop_
_entity.id
_entity.type
_entity.pdbx_description
1 polymer ?
#
loop_
_entity_poly.entity_id
_entity_poly.type
_entity_poly.pdbx_seq_one_letter_code
_entity_poly.pdbx_strand_id
1 'polypeptide(L)'
;MRGLWNLKMEIKLFDKCNNKCKLCEHLGKLGMNPSFNEIEEQLRGLRRLSTEVTLSGGEPFLREDILAILDLGEALRFKQKYIYSNARVFSNKSVANRIADYTFTLIVPFFHHTPLVHDLVTRVPGSFRESLLGIVNLRRVGVGVAVNYIVTKDNIRELVTSVQFFRGLGIKEFWLNILAEINQAFPFIKQLWEYAQQNGLNIHFENYQRELSILLNHMFTGPIVTQFEITNACNHKCVFCYHHSPHLLEPDDPYFDTHPYDKELVKRPKSWHQQRVSFEFLKGYVKEAVSTGCSYIQLGGGGEPMTHPDIMSMLRFIKKLGLRVQVFTNLTVPNANMIRELLRLGVDVLEVNVSAATPDTYSKVHTVPKSEFHKLSQNLELIHKLKSKLKARQPELRIMNPICTLNYQEIPEMVTFAHRYGASAVYLGHLQTTQLTNYLLLKPAQIKEANRLVMNALERAESLKLMHNFHQYLDVLNYRGTLKGSHTKQIYNRVGCLIPFYETQIHLDGRVAPCCLHPTIFSLDGMGFREMWNSKAYRDFRQKVLGLYRKKEKRYLCRGCRMCVYQEDIQRFYNELVEVGLAKYLGK
;
A
#
# COMPACT_ATOMS: atom_id res chain seq x y z
N MET A 1 15.94 -0.96 0.42
CA MET A 1 15.12 -0.06 1.26
C MET A 1 14.16 -0.87 2.16
N ARG A 2 14.67 -1.67 3.11
CA ARG A 2 13.84 -2.54 3.99
C ARG A 2 13.54 -1.95 5.38
N GLY A 3 13.84 -0.67 5.63
CA GLY A 3 13.99 -0.17 7.00
C GLY A 3 13.03 0.90 7.51
N LEU A 4 12.00 1.33 6.76
CA LEU A 4 11.17 2.48 7.18
C LEU A 4 9.67 2.21 7.35
N TRP A 5 9.23 0.96 7.22
CA TRP A 5 7.79 0.65 7.03
C TRP A 5 7.03 0.19 8.27
N ASN A 6 7.69 0.16 9.43
CA ASN A 6 7.04 -0.02 10.73
C ASN A 6 7.41 1.20 11.60
N LEU A 7 6.78 2.35 11.36
CA LEU A 7 6.69 3.36 12.43
C LEU A 7 5.76 2.76 13.50
N LYS A 8 6.30 1.86 14.33
CA LYS A 8 5.69 1.61 15.63
C LYS A 8 5.64 2.97 16.31
N MET A 9 4.44 3.40 16.68
CA MET A 9 4.19 4.63 17.42
C MET A 9 4.65 4.40 18.87
N GLU A 10 5.95 4.17 19.03
CA GLU A 10 6.62 3.61 20.20
C GLU A 10 7.47 4.68 20.88
N ILE A 11 7.32 4.78 22.20
CA ILE A 11 8.15 5.63 23.06
C ILE A 11 8.96 4.71 23.98
N LYS A 12 10.28 4.81 23.86
CA LYS A 12 11.23 4.06 24.69
C LYS A 12 11.48 4.84 25.98
N LEU A 13 11.07 4.27 27.11
CA LEU A 13 11.03 4.98 28.39
C LEU A 13 12.37 5.06 29.13
N PHE A 14 13.19 4.00 29.04
CA PHE A 14 14.56 3.93 29.58
C PHE A 14 15.21 2.56 29.25
N ASP A 15 16.43 2.30 29.73
CA ASP A 15 17.20 1.06 29.48
C ASP A 15 17.34 0.11 30.68
N LYS A 16 16.94 0.51 31.90
CA LYS A 16 17.05 -0.34 33.12
C LYS A 16 16.05 -1.50 33.08
N CYS A 17 16.53 -2.73 33.28
CA CYS A 17 15.71 -3.94 33.28
C CYS A 17 16.16 -4.93 34.37
N ASN A 18 15.22 -5.70 34.93
CA ASN A 18 15.50 -6.80 35.87
C ASN A 18 15.80 -8.14 35.16
N ASN A 19 15.71 -8.21 33.83
CA ASN A 19 16.19 -9.33 33.00
C ASN A 19 17.56 -9.02 32.36
N LYS A 20 18.29 -10.07 31.93
CA LYS A 20 19.56 -9.96 31.18
C LYS A 20 19.52 -10.80 29.90
N CYS A 21 18.43 -10.66 29.14
CA CYS A 21 18.10 -11.58 28.06
C CYS A 21 19.20 -11.67 27.00
N LYS A 22 19.53 -12.89 26.55
CA LYS A 22 20.49 -13.15 25.46
C LYS A 22 20.10 -12.47 24.15
N LEU A 23 18.80 -12.28 23.92
CA LEU A 23 18.21 -11.71 22.70
C LEU A 23 17.80 -10.23 22.87
N CYS A 24 18.25 -9.56 23.94
CA CYS A 24 17.83 -8.19 24.22
C CYS A 24 18.43 -7.19 23.22
N GLU A 25 17.59 -6.39 22.57
CA GLU A 25 18.01 -5.30 21.68
C GLU A 25 18.66 -4.11 22.42
N HIS A 26 18.54 -4.10 23.76
CA HIS A 26 19.06 -3.07 24.68
C HIS A 26 20.33 -3.50 25.43
N LEU A 27 20.77 -4.76 25.32
CA LEU A 27 21.97 -5.21 26.02
C LEU A 27 23.19 -4.42 25.51
N GLY A 28 23.87 -3.68 26.39
CA GLY A 28 25.07 -2.90 26.06
C GLY A 28 24.83 -1.47 25.53
N LYS A 29 23.57 -1.02 25.42
CA LYS A 29 23.22 0.39 25.14
C LYS A 29 22.89 1.10 26.44
N LEU A 30 23.93 1.55 27.15
CA LEU A 30 23.80 2.25 28.44
C LEU A 30 23.63 3.76 28.19
N GLY A 31 22.67 4.39 28.89
CA GLY A 31 22.53 5.84 28.99
C GLY A 31 21.18 6.42 28.54
N MET A 32 20.20 5.59 28.17
CA MET A 32 18.89 6.10 27.75
C MET A 32 17.95 6.17 28.97
N ASN A 33 17.73 7.38 29.49
CA ASN A 33 16.79 7.64 30.58
C ASN A 33 16.15 9.03 30.41
N PRO A 34 15.23 9.21 29.44
CA PRO A 34 14.56 10.49 29.23
C PRO A 34 13.80 10.93 30.49
N SER A 35 13.86 12.23 30.76
CA SER A 35 13.07 12.89 31.79
C SER A 35 11.56 12.79 31.49
N PHE A 36 10.73 13.02 32.51
CA PHE A 36 9.28 13.08 32.35
C PHE A 36 8.86 14.10 31.26
N ASN A 37 9.48 15.28 31.24
CA ASN A 37 9.16 16.35 30.29
C ASN A 37 9.44 15.93 28.83
N GLU A 38 10.54 15.22 28.58
CA GLU A 38 10.86 14.70 27.24
C GLU A 38 9.86 13.64 26.79
N ILE A 39 9.39 12.79 27.70
CA ILE A 39 8.35 11.79 27.40
C ILE A 39 6.99 12.46 27.14
N GLU A 40 6.66 13.51 27.90
CA GLU A 40 5.45 14.29 27.69
C GLU A 40 5.41 14.94 26.31
N GLU A 41 6.52 15.57 25.90
CA GLU A 41 6.63 16.18 24.57
C GLU A 41 6.44 15.13 23.46
N GLN A 42 7.07 13.96 23.60
CA GLN A 42 6.92 12.85 22.66
C GLN A 42 5.47 12.35 22.58
N LEU A 43 4.80 12.13 23.73
CA LEU A 43 3.41 11.67 23.78
C LEU A 43 2.46 12.68 23.12
N ARG A 44 2.63 13.97 23.40
CA ARG A 44 1.83 15.05 22.79
C ARG A 44 2.07 15.15 21.28
N GLY A 45 3.32 15.00 20.85
CA GLY A 45 3.67 14.93 19.43
C GLY A 45 3.00 13.74 18.73
N LEU A 46 3.13 12.56 19.32
CA LEU A 46 2.57 11.31 18.81
C LEU A 46 1.04 11.35 18.69
N ARG A 47 0.37 11.94 19.68
CA ARG A 47 -1.10 12.02 19.71
C ARG A 47 -1.70 12.79 18.53
N ARG A 48 -0.94 13.72 17.93
CA ARG A 48 -1.33 14.47 16.73
C ARG A 48 -1.38 13.60 15.48
N LEU A 49 -0.67 12.47 15.50
CA LEU A 49 -0.48 11.56 14.37
C LEU A 49 -1.22 10.24 14.54
N SER A 50 -1.35 9.76 15.78
CA SER A 50 -1.92 8.45 16.09
C SER A 50 -2.93 8.52 17.24
N THR A 51 -3.90 7.62 17.21
CA THR A 51 -4.78 7.30 18.35
C THR A 51 -4.25 6.15 19.19
N GLU A 52 -3.11 5.57 18.83
CA GLU A 52 -2.47 4.42 19.47
C GLU A 52 -1.06 4.79 19.94
N VAL A 53 -0.62 4.24 21.06
CA VAL A 53 0.74 4.41 21.59
C VAL A 53 1.25 3.09 22.17
N THR A 54 2.54 2.84 21.95
CA THR A 54 3.26 1.74 22.57
C THR A 54 4.36 2.29 23.47
N LEU A 55 4.42 1.81 24.71
CA LEU A 55 5.51 2.12 25.64
C LEU A 55 6.44 0.90 25.74
N SER A 56 7.74 1.14 25.67
CA SER A 56 8.76 0.09 25.68
C SER A 56 10.06 0.57 26.34
N GLY A 57 11.15 -0.19 26.21
CA GLY A 57 12.45 0.05 26.83
C GLY A 57 12.89 -1.15 27.66
N GLY A 58 13.62 -0.91 28.75
CA GLY A 58 14.03 -1.91 29.73
C GLY A 58 12.85 -2.63 30.40
N GLU A 59 12.56 -2.34 31.66
CA GLU A 59 11.32 -2.79 32.33
C GLU A 59 10.55 -1.56 32.82
N PRO A 60 9.56 -1.04 32.07
CA PRO A 60 8.88 0.23 32.36
C PRO A 60 8.44 0.43 33.81
N PHE A 61 7.99 -0.64 34.47
CA PHE A 61 7.46 -0.59 35.82
C PHE A 61 8.54 -0.56 36.92
N LEU A 62 9.82 -0.49 36.55
CA LEU A 62 10.91 -0.11 37.47
C LEU A 62 11.11 1.42 37.57
N ARG A 63 10.42 2.22 36.74
CA ARG A 63 10.51 3.68 36.78
C ARG A 63 9.62 4.24 37.89
N GLU A 64 10.12 5.23 38.64
CA GLU A 64 9.42 5.79 39.80
C GLU A 64 8.14 6.56 39.40
N ASP A 65 8.19 7.26 38.27
CA ASP A 65 7.14 8.12 37.72
C ASP A 65 6.32 7.43 36.61
N ILE A 66 6.33 6.08 36.54
CA ILE A 66 5.55 5.33 35.54
C ILE A 66 4.06 5.66 35.60
N LEU A 67 3.47 5.80 36.80
CA LEU A 67 2.04 6.10 36.94
C LEU A 67 1.69 7.47 36.34
N ALA A 68 2.53 8.49 36.54
CA ALA A 68 2.34 9.81 35.95
C ALA A 68 2.35 9.78 34.41
N ILE A 69 3.17 8.91 33.80
CA ILE A 69 3.17 8.71 32.33
C ILE A 69 1.85 8.08 31.87
N LEU A 70 1.34 7.11 32.63
CA LEU A 70 0.09 6.43 32.31
C LEU A 70 -1.10 7.39 32.42
N ASP A 71 -1.13 8.22 33.47
CA ASP A 71 -2.12 9.28 33.67
C ASP A 71 -2.12 10.26 32.48
N LEU A 72 -0.93 10.67 32.02
CA LEU A 72 -0.79 11.52 30.84
C LEU A 72 -1.34 10.82 29.58
N GLY A 73 -1.09 9.51 29.42
CA GLY A 73 -1.63 8.71 28.33
C GLY A 73 -3.17 8.65 28.31
N GLU A 74 -3.81 8.54 29.48
CA GLU A 74 -5.27 8.66 29.65
C GLU A 74 -5.76 10.07 29.31
N ALA A 75 -5.10 11.11 29.82
CA ALA A 75 -5.46 12.51 29.56
C ALA A 75 -5.38 12.86 28.06
N LEU A 76 -4.43 12.28 27.34
CA LEU A 76 -4.29 12.44 25.89
C LEU A 76 -5.30 11.60 25.08
N ARG A 77 -6.11 10.75 25.72
CA ARG A 77 -7.16 9.93 25.10
C ARG A 77 -6.64 9.06 23.95
N PHE A 78 -5.54 8.34 24.16
CA PHE A 78 -5.15 7.25 23.27
C PHE A 78 -6.18 6.10 23.39
N LYS A 79 -6.62 5.56 22.25
CA LYS A 79 -7.62 4.48 22.14
C LYS A 79 -7.01 3.10 22.39
N GLN A 80 -5.77 2.88 21.98
CA GLN A 80 -5.03 1.63 22.24
C GLN A 80 -3.68 1.96 22.85
N LYS A 81 -3.35 1.23 23.92
CA LYS A 81 -2.14 1.45 24.71
C LYS A 81 -1.50 0.09 24.96
N TYR A 82 -0.35 -0.13 24.34
CA TYR A 82 0.44 -1.33 24.55
C TYR A 82 1.65 -0.99 25.39
N ILE A 83 2.02 -1.85 26.33
CA ILE A 83 3.23 -1.68 27.13
C ILE A 83 4.02 -2.98 27.12
N TYR A 84 5.25 -2.96 26.62
CA TYR A 84 6.14 -4.11 26.73
C TYR A 84 6.68 -4.19 28.16
N SER A 85 6.44 -5.31 28.83
CA SER A 85 6.92 -5.59 30.19
C SER A 85 7.19 -7.07 30.32
N ASN A 86 8.25 -7.46 31.03
CA ASN A 86 8.49 -8.87 31.37
C ASN A 86 7.54 -9.38 32.47
N ALA A 87 6.71 -8.51 33.04
CA ALA A 87 5.69 -8.78 34.04
C ALA A 87 6.17 -9.33 35.40
N ARG A 88 7.48 -9.50 35.61
CA ARG A 88 8.02 -10.09 36.85
C ARG A 88 7.69 -9.27 38.10
N VAL A 89 7.68 -7.94 37.98
CA VAL A 89 7.35 -7.03 39.09
C VAL A 89 5.93 -7.26 39.63
N PHE A 90 5.02 -7.77 38.77
CA PHE A 90 3.63 -8.05 39.13
C PHE A 90 3.44 -9.40 39.83
N SER A 91 4.51 -10.19 40.01
CA SER A 91 4.49 -11.32 40.95
C SER A 91 4.10 -10.86 42.37
N ASN A 92 4.42 -9.60 42.70
CA ASN A 92 3.84 -8.88 43.83
C ASN A 92 2.46 -8.31 43.45
N LYS A 93 1.41 -8.82 44.09
CA LYS A 93 0.01 -8.42 43.87
C LYS A 93 -0.24 -6.93 44.09
N SER A 94 0.47 -6.28 45.02
CA SER A 94 0.25 -4.85 45.28
C SER A 94 0.64 -3.99 44.09
N VAL A 95 1.67 -4.39 43.33
CA VAL A 95 2.10 -3.69 42.11
C VAL A 95 1.07 -3.86 41.00
N ALA A 96 0.46 -5.04 40.86
CA ALA A 96 -0.62 -5.28 39.89
C ALA A 96 -1.86 -4.44 40.22
N ASN A 97 -2.25 -4.35 41.50
CA ASN A 97 -3.39 -3.55 41.94
C ASN A 97 -3.22 -2.06 41.61
N ARG A 98 -2.00 -1.52 41.68
CA ARG A 98 -1.71 -0.10 41.39
C ARG A 98 -2.02 0.31 39.94
N ILE A 99 -2.17 -0.65 39.04
CA ILE A 99 -2.42 -0.38 37.62
C ILE A 99 -3.76 -0.93 37.12
N ALA A 100 -4.62 -1.41 38.03
CA ALA A 100 -5.90 -2.03 37.69
C ALA A 100 -6.87 -1.07 36.99
N ASP A 101 -6.82 0.22 37.30
CA ASP A 101 -7.75 1.23 36.77
C ASP A 101 -7.35 1.78 35.39
N TYR A 102 -6.21 1.36 34.84
CA TYR A 102 -5.74 1.84 33.54
C TYR A 102 -6.16 0.93 32.39
N THR A 103 -6.44 1.54 31.25
CA THR A 103 -6.88 0.83 30.04
C THR A 103 -5.72 0.57 29.08
N PHE A 104 -4.84 -0.38 29.42
CA PHE A 104 -3.76 -0.85 28.54
C PHE A 104 -3.63 -2.38 28.50
N THR A 105 -2.96 -2.86 27.45
CA THR A 105 -2.57 -4.26 27.31
C THR A 105 -1.07 -4.39 27.51
N LEU A 106 -0.67 -5.24 28.46
CA LEU A 106 0.74 -5.60 28.64
C LEU A 106 1.15 -6.67 27.64
N ILE A 107 2.18 -6.39 26.86
CA ILE A 107 2.80 -7.35 25.95
C ILE A 107 3.97 -8.02 26.67
N VAL A 108 3.80 -9.28 27.05
CA VAL A 108 4.75 -10.01 27.90
C VAL A 108 5.57 -11.01 27.07
N PRO A 109 6.90 -10.82 26.94
CA PRO A 109 7.73 -11.72 26.16
C PRO A 109 7.88 -13.08 26.83
N PHE A 110 7.62 -14.15 26.07
CA PHE A 110 7.93 -15.53 26.44
C PHE A 110 8.73 -16.23 25.36
N PHE A 111 9.65 -17.09 25.80
CA PHE A 111 10.52 -17.87 24.93
C PHE A 111 10.12 -19.35 24.86
N HIS A 112 9.30 -19.81 25.81
CA HIS A 112 8.82 -21.19 25.89
C HIS A 112 7.72 -21.31 26.96
N HIS A 113 6.98 -22.41 26.95
CA HIS A 113 6.01 -22.78 28.00
C HIS A 113 6.64 -23.49 29.21
N THR A 114 7.97 -23.63 29.25
CA THR A 114 8.70 -24.29 30.35
C THR A 114 9.77 -23.36 30.93
N PRO A 115 10.08 -23.48 32.24
CA PRO A 115 11.06 -22.62 32.89
C PRO A 115 12.47 -22.78 32.34
N LEU A 116 12.86 -24.01 31.96
CA LEU A 116 14.23 -24.31 31.53
C LEU A 116 14.69 -23.41 30.37
N VAL A 117 13.89 -23.32 29.31
CA VAL A 117 14.24 -22.54 28.12
C VAL A 117 14.06 -21.04 28.38
N HIS A 118 13.00 -20.65 29.08
CA HIS A 118 12.73 -19.23 29.38
C HIS A 118 13.82 -18.61 30.26
N ASP A 119 14.17 -19.24 31.38
CA ASP A 119 15.20 -18.75 32.30
C ASP A 119 16.60 -18.75 31.65
N LEU A 120 16.88 -19.72 30.78
CA LEU A 120 18.12 -19.75 30.01
C LEU A 120 18.25 -18.55 29.06
N VAL A 121 17.14 -18.11 28.46
CA VAL A 121 17.14 -16.95 27.56
C VAL A 121 17.20 -15.64 28.35
N THR A 122 16.42 -15.49 29.42
CA THR A 122 16.43 -14.29 30.27
C THR A 122 17.72 -14.14 31.09
N ARG A 123 18.44 -15.24 31.28
CA ARG A 123 19.63 -15.39 32.14
C ARG A 123 19.34 -15.07 33.61
N VAL A 124 18.10 -15.31 34.05
CA VAL A 124 17.65 -15.10 35.43
C VAL A 124 16.85 -16.33 35.90
N PRO A 125 17.40 -17.15 36.82
CA PRO A 125 16.67 -18.27 37.40
C PRO A 125 15.38 -17.81 38.09
N GLY A 126 14.29 -18.55 37.89
CA GLY A 126 12.97 -18.24 38.45
C GLY A 126 12.16 -17.21 37.65
N SER A 127 12.74 -16.60 36.62
CA SER A 127 12.08 -15.55 35.83
C SER A 127 10.77 -16.00 35.20
N PHE A 128 10.71 -17.24 34.68
CA PHE A 128 9.49 -17.82 34.14
C PHE A 128 8.37 -17.85 35.18
N ARG A 129 8.67 -18.32 36.40
CA ARG A 129 7.69 -18.45 37.48
C ARG A 129 7.18 -17.07 37.90
N GLU A 130 8.06 -16.09 38.03
CA GLU A 130 7.70 -14.71 38.39
C GLU A 130 6.84 -14.06 37.32
N SER A 131 7.22 -14.15 36.04
CA SER A 131 6.44 -13.62 34.91
C SER A 131 5.06 -14.28 34.82
N LEU A 132 4.99 -15.60 35.02
CA LEU A 132 3.73 -16.35 34.99
C LEU A 132 2.80 -15.93 36.13
N LEU A 133 3.34 -15.79 37.35
CA LEU A 133 2.57 -15.29 38.50
C LEU A 133 2.13 -13.84 38.28
N GLY A 134 2.98 -13.02 37.66
CA GLY A 134 2.65 -11.67 37.23
C GLY A 134 1.45 -11.64 36.30
N ILE A 135 1.44 -12.46 35.25
CA ILE A 135 0.29 -12.60 34.34
C ILE A 135 -0.98 -12.98 35.11
N VAL A 136 -0.90 -13.97 36.01
CA VAL A 136 -2.07 -14.40 36.79
C VAL A 136 -2.61 -13.26 37.65
N ASN A 137 -1.73 -12.50 38.32
CA ASN A 137 -2.13 -11.37 39.15
C ASN A 137 -2.73 -10.23 38.33
N LEU A 138 -2.11 -9.86 37.20
CA LEU A 138 -2.61 -8.84 36.27
C LEU A 138 -4.01 -9.17 35.76
N ARG A 139 -4.22 -10.43 35.32
CA ARG A 139 -5.53 -10.86 34.83
C ARG A 139 -6.60 -10.85 35.93
N ARG A 140 -6.25 -11.19 37.16
CA ARG A 140 -7.19 -11.16 38.30
C ARG A 140 -7.71 -9.76 38.61
N VAL A 141 -6.90 -8.73 38.34
CA VAL A 141 -7.27 -7.32 38.55
C VAL A 141 -7.83 -6.66 37.29
N GLY A 142 -8.07 -7.43 36.22
CA GLY A 142 -8.69 -6.93 34.99
C GLY A 142 -7.73 -6.32 33.97
N VAL A 143 -6.42 -6.30 34.22
CA VAL A 143 -5.43 -5.76 33.27
C VAL A 143 -5.28 -6.69 32.07
N GLY A 144 -5.34 -6.12 30.87
CA GLY A 144 -5.14 -6.84 29.62
C GLY A 144 -3.72 -7.39 29.49
N VAL A 145 -3.59 -8.64 29.05
CA VAL A 145 -2.28 -9.28 28.83
C VAL A 145 -2.28 -9.98 27.47
N ALA A 146 -1.25 -9.68 26.68
CA ALA A 146 -0.87 -10.38 25.46
C ALA A 146 0.49 -11.05 25.65
N VAL A 147 0.71 -12.18 25.00
CA VAL A 147 2.02 -12.86 25.03
C VAL A 147 2.78 -12.54 23.75
N ASN A 148 4.00 -12.02 23.88
CA ASN A 148 4.94 -11.90 22.76
C ASN A 148 5.84 -13.13 22.70
N TYR A 149 5.54 -14.06 21.82
CA TYR A 149 6.32 -15.27 21.62
C TYR A 149 7.42 -15.05 20.58
N ILE A 150 8.68 -15.09 21.04
CA ILE A 150 9.84 -14.93 20.16
C ILE A 150 10.19 -16.30 19.58
N VAL A 151 9.92 -16.47 18.29
CA VAL A 151 10.11 -17.74 17.57
C VAL A 151 11.57 -17.85 17.14
N THR A 152 12.29 -18.83 17.67
CA THR A 152 13.69 -19.15 17.37
C THR A 152 13.80 -20.55 16.81
N LYS A 153 14.94 -20.90 16.20
CA LYS A 153 15.20 -22.27 15.72
C LYS A 153 15.03 -23.34 16.83
N ASP A 154 15.24 -22.96 18.08
CA ASP A 154 15.29 -23.86 19.23
C ASP A 154 13.91 -24.11 19.87
N ASN A 155 12.89 -23.27 19.60
CA ASN A 155 11.57 -23.36 20.23
C ASN A 155 10.39 -23.48 19.25
N ILE A 156 10.68 -23.57 17.96
CA ILE A 156 9.67 -23.46 16.91
C ILE A 156 8.76 -24.67 16.79
N ARG A 157 9.27 -25.84 17.15
CA ARG A 157 8.52 -27.11 17.10
C ARG A 157 7.43 -27.12 18.17
N GLU A 158 7.65 -26.37 19.24
CA GLU A 158 6.80 -26.23 20.41
C GLU A 158 5.91 -24.98 20.35
N LEU A 159 5.91 -24.26 19.22
CA LEU A 159 5.16 -23.01 19.05
C LEU A 159 3.67 -23.18 19.36
N VAL A 160 3.03 -24.17 18.72
CA VAL A 160 1.58 -24.43 18.90
C VAL A 160 1.29 -24.85 20.34
N THR A 161 2.08 -25.78 20.88
CA THR A 161 1.95 -26.25 22.28
C THR A 161 2.11 -25.12 23.28
N SER A 162 3.05 -24.20 23.03
CA SER A 162 3.25 -23.06 23.91
C SER A 162 2.07 -22.09 23.88
N VAL A 163 1.52 -21.81 22.70
CA VAL A 163 0.29 -21.00 22.58
C VAL A 163 -0.90 -21.68 23.26
N GLN A 164 -1.05 -23.00 23.13
CA GLN A 164 -2.07 -23.78 23.83
C GLN A 164 -1.95 -23.64 25.36
N PHE A 165 -0.73 -23.72 25.89
CA PHE A 165 -0.47 -23.51 27.32
C PHE A 165 -0.94 -22.13 27.79
N PHE A 166 -0.52 -21.06 27.12
CA PHE A 166 -0.92 -19.69 27.51
C PHE A 166 -2.41 -19.42 27.28
N ARG A 167 -3.04 -20.04 26.27
CA ARG A 167 -4.50 -20.01 26.12
C ARG A 167 -5.20 -20.67 27.30
N GLY A 168 -4.67 -21.77 27.83
CA GLY A 168 -5.17 -22.40 29.06
C GLY A 168 -5.13 -21.45 30.27
N LEU A 169 -4.24 -20.48 30.25
CA LEU A 169 -4.17 -19.38 31.23
C LEU A 169 -5.05 -18.18 30.86
N GLY A 170 -5.96 -18.33 29.89
CA GLY A 170 -6.92 -17.33 29.43
C GLY A 170 -6.34 -16.19 28.58
N ILE A 171 -5.13 -16.35 28.04
CA ILE A 171 -4.56 -15.40 27.06
C ILE A 171 -5.20 -15.64 25.69
N LYS A 172 -5.64 -14.56 25.04
CA LYS A 172 -6.24 -14.60 23.69
C LYS A 172 -5.42 -13.88 22.63
N GLU A 173 -4.48 -13.03 23.04
CA GLU A 173 -3.70 -12.19 22.14
C GLU A 173 -2.23 -12.61 22.16
N PHE A 174 -1.70 -12.90 20.98
CA PHE A 174 -0.34 -13.39 20.78
C PHE A 174 0.37 -12.57 19.72
N TRP A 175 1.53 -12.04 20.07
CA TRP A 175 2.44 -11.35 19.19
C TRP A 175 3.60 -12.29 18.87
N LEU A 176 3.98 -12.41 17.60
CA LEU A 176 5.01 -13.33 17.13
C LEU A 176 6.14 -12.52 16.52
N ASN A 177 7.32 -12.63 17.12
CA ASN A 177 8.55 -12.12 16.53
C ASN A 177 9.39 -13.28 16.01
N ILE A 178 9.53 -13.39 14.69
CA ILE A 178 10.13 -14.57 14.05
C ILE A 178 11.61 -14.31 13.81
N LEU A 179 12.47 -14.88 14.66
CA LEU A 179 13.92 -14.85 14.50
C LEU A 179 14.47 -16.12 13.84
N ALA A 180 13.70 -17.20 13.85
CA ALA A 180 13.99 -18.41 13.08
C ALA A 180 13.95 -18.13 11.57
N GLU A 181 14.60 -18.98 10.77
CA GLU A 181 14.43 -18.94 9.32
C GLU A 181 12.95 -19.15 8.95
N ILE A 182 12.35 -18.15 8.31
CA ILE A 182 10.90 -18.11 8.08
C ILE A 182 10.39 -19.29 7.21
N ASN A 183 11.20 -19.77 6.28
CA ASN A 183 10.90 -20.94 5.46
C ASN A 183 10.84 -22.25 6.26
N GLN A 184 11.53 -22.36 7.40
CA GLN A 184 11.43 -23.49 8.33
C GLN A 184 10.29 -23.27 9.34
N ALA A 185 10.02 -22.01 9.66
CA ALA A 185 8.95 -21.60 10.57
C ALA A 185 7.54 -21.77 10.01
N PHE A 186 7.38 -21.53 8.70
CA PHE A 186 6.07 -21.41 8.08
C PHE A 186 5.12 -22.60 8.34
N PRO A 187 5.54 -23.88 8.27
CA PRO A 187 4.65 -25.00 8.59
C PRO A 187 4.03 -24.91 10.00
N PHE A 188 4.81 -24.52 11.01
CA PHE A 188 4.34 -24.35 12.38
C PHE A 188 3.46 -23.11 12.54
N ILE A 189 3.80 -22.02 11.83
CA ILE A 189 2.97 -20.82 11.78
C ILE A 189 1.62 -21.10 11.13
N LYS A 190 1.57 -21.88 10.05
CA LYS A 190 0.32 -22.29 9.39
C LYS A 190 -0.55 -23.11 10.34
N GLN A 191 0.02 -24.09 11.03
CA GLN A 191 -0.69 -24.88 12.05
C GLN A 191 -1.19 -23.99 13.19
N LEU A 192 -0.36 -23.08 13.69
CA LEU A 192 -0.74 -22.12 14.72
C LEU A 192 -1.91 -21.23 14.25
N TRP A 193 -1.85 -20.75 13.01
CA TRP A 193 -2.89 -19.90 12.44
C TRP A 193 -4.23 -20.63 12.35
N GLU A 194 -4.23 -21.86 11.83
CA GLU A 194 -5.44 -22.71 11.77
C GLU A 194 -6.01 -22.96 13.17
N TYR A 195 -5.15 -23.31 14.13
CA TYR A 195 -5.52 -23.45 15.54
C TYR A 195 -6.12 -22.16 16.12
N ALA A 196 -5.50 -21.01 15.84
CA ALA A 196 -5.95 -19.71 16.32
C ALA A 196 -7.35 -19.35 15.80
N GLN A 197 -7.62 -19.59 14.51
CA GLN A 197 -8.93 -19.34 13.91
C GLN A 197 -10.03 -20.20 14.55
N GLN A 198 -9.74 -21.49 14.81
CA GLN A 198 -10.69 -22.40 15.46
C GLN A 198 -10.99 -22.03 16.91
N ASN A 199 -10.07 -21.33 17.58
CA ASN A 199 -10.15 -21.03 19.01
C ASN A 199 -10.38 -19.53 19.31
N GLY A 200 -10.60 -18.70 18.29
CA GLY A 200 -10.83 -17.26 18.43
C GLY A 200 -9.64 -16.52 19.05
N LEU A 201 -8.40 -16.88 18.67
CA LEU A 201 -7.18 -16.22 19.12
C LEU A 201 -6.76 -15.13 18.13
N ASN A 202 -6.24 -14.02 18.67
CA ASN A 202 -5.70 -12.91 17.91
C ASN A 202 -4.19 -13.10 17.75
N ILE A 203 -3.74 -13.29 16.52
CA ILE A 203 -2.32 -13.46 16.18
C ILE A 203 -1.81 -12.22 15.45
N HIS A 204 -0.76 -11.62 15.99
CA HIS A 204 -0.06 -10.47 15.45
C HIS A 204 1.35 -10.89 15.07
N PHE A 205 1.80 -10.52 13.88
CA PHE A 205 3.18 -10.78 13.43
C PHE A 205 3.98 -9.49 13.44
N GLU A 206 5.14 -9.50 14.08
CA GLU A 206 6.04 -8.34 14.16
C GLU A 206 6.84 -8.13 12.86
N ASN A 207 7.11 -9.23 12.17
CA ASN A 207 7.83 -9.30 10.91
C ASN A 207 7.16 -10.28 9.95
N TYR A 208 7.52 -10.22 8.66
CA TYR A 208 6.95 -11.04 7.58
C TYR A 208 5.42 -10.90 7.38
N GLN A 209 4.82 -9.80 7.85
CA GLN A 209 3.37 -9.59 7.78
C GLN A 209 2.82 -9.75 6.36
N ARG A 210 3.51 -9.21 5.35
CA ARG A 210 3.07 -9.24 3.95
C ARG A 210 3.13 -10.65 3.37
N GLU A 211 4.24 -11.32 3.57
CA GLU A 211 4.52 -12.67 3.07
C GLU A 211 3.57 -13.68 3.69
N LEU A 212 3.38 -13.59 5.02
CA LEU A 212 2.39 -14.40 5.72
C LEU A 212 0.96 -14.05 5.30
N SER A 213 0.68 -12.78 4.98
CA SER A 213 -0.65 -12.40 4.46
C SER A 213 -0.95 -13.06 3.13
N ILE A 214 0.05 -13.17 2.25
CA ILE A 214 -0.08 -13.85 0.95
C ILE A 214 -0.36 -15.34 1.16
N LEU A 215 0.41 -16.00 2.03
CA LEU A 215 0.33 -17.45 2.21
C LEU A 215 -0.89 -17.91 3.03
N LEU A 216 -1.28 -17.13 4.04
CA LEU A 216 -2.42 -17.44 4.92
C LEU A 216 -3.75 -16.83 4.40
N ASN A 217 -3.68 -16.01 3.36
CA ASN A 217 -4.82 -15.28 2.79
C ASN A 217 -5.63 -14.51 3.84
N HIS A 218 -4.91 -13.88 4.75
CA HIS A 218 -5.43 -13.01 5.80
C HIS A 218 -4.47 -11.84 5.96
N MET A 219 -4.96 -10.61 5.86
CA MET A 219 -4.08 -9.45 5.82
C MET A 219 -3.74 -8.97 7.22
N PHE A 220 -2.47 -9.15 7.58
CA PHE A 220 -1.84 -8.57 8.77
C PHE A 220 -1.35 -7.14 8.52
N THR A 221 -1.29 -6.72 7.25
CA THR A 221 -0.90 -5.38 6.81
C THR A 221 -1.77 -4.92 5.63
N GLY A 222 -2.02 -3.63 5.56
CA GLY A 222 -2.77 -2.93 4.51
C GLY A 222 -2.00 -2.85 3.19
N PRO A 223 -2.62 -2.37 2.10
CA PRO A 223 -1.93 -2.18 0.82
C PRO A 223 -0.83 -1.12 0.97
N ILE A 224 0.26 -1.25 0.21
CA ILE A 224 1.28 -0.20 0.11
C ILE A 224 0.68 1.01 -0.63
N VAL A 225 -0.06 0.74 -1.71
CA VAL A 225 -0.64 1.74 -2.60
C VAL A 225 -2.16 1.73 -2.51
N THR A 226 -2.77 2.88 -2.32
CA THR A 226 -4.23 3.04 -2.41
C THR A 226 -4.55 4.12 -3.44
N GLN A 227 -5.27 3.75 -4.49
CA GLN A 227 -5.77 4.69 -5.48
C GLN A 227 -7.19 5.15 -5.11
N PHE A 228 -7.44 6.45 -5.20
CA PHE A 228 -8.76 7.04 -5.07
C PHE A 228 -9.19 7.70 -6.38
N GLU A 229 -10.36 7.34 -6.86
CA GLU A 229 -11.06 8.14 -7.87
C GLU A 229 -11.77 9.30 -7.19
N ILE A 230 -11.39 10.53 -7.51
CA ILE A 230 -11.89 11.70 -6.77
C ILE A 230 -12.91 12.53 -7.55
N THR A 231 -12.92 12.45 -8.88
CA THR A 231 -13.81 13.23 -9.74
C THR A 231 -14.02 12.59 -11.09
N ASN A 232 -15.22 12.79 -11.65
CA ASN A 232 -15.57 12.48 -13.04
C ASN A 232 -15.57 13.73 -13.94
N ALA A 233 -15.32 14.91 -13.39
CA ALA A 233 -15.21 16.13 -14.17
C ALA A 233 -13.87 16.15 -14.93
N CYS A 234 -13.91 16.45 -16.23
CA CYS A 234 -12.71 16.57 -17.05
C CYS A 234 -12.85 17.74 -18.02
N ASN A 235 -11.76 18.48 -18.24
CA ASN A 235 -11.69 19.56 -19.22
C ASN A 235 -11.23 19.09 -20.61
N HIS A 236 -11.09 17.78 -20.84
CA HIS A 236 -10.66 17.17 -22.11
C HIS A 236 -11.66 16.10 -22.56
N LYS A 237 -11.62 15.76 -23.86
CA LYS A 237 -12.46 14.73 -24.48
C LYS A 237 -11.61 13.83 -25.38
N CYS A 238 -10.55 13.25 -24.80
CA CYS A 238 -9.59 12.46 -25.57
C CYS A 238 -10.28 11.35 -26.36
N VAL A 239 -9.87 11.14 -27.62
CA VAL A 239 -10.51 10.16 -28.53
C VAL A 239 -10.52 8.73 -27.96
N PHE A 240 -9.52 8.41 -27.13
CA PHE A 240 -9.39 7.11 -26.47
C PHE A 240 -10.08 7.00 -25.09
N CYS A 241 -10.64 8.09 -24.56
CA CYS A 241 -11.16 8.10 -23.20
C CYS A 241 -12.44 7.25 -23.06
N TYR A 242 -12.48 6.36 -22.07
CA TYR A 242 -13.64 5.53 -21.72
C TYR A 242 -14.86 6.29 -21.22
N HIS A 243 -14.68 7.53 -20.79
CA HIS A 243 -15.73 8.31 -20.12
C HIS A 243 -16.12 9.58 -20.88
N HIS A 244 -15.19 10.16 -21.64
CA HIS A 244 -15.34 11.47 -22.26
C HIS A 244 -15.11 11.49 -23.78
N SER A 245 -14.82 10.35 -24.41
CA SER A 245 -14.55 10.32 -25.86
C SER A 245 -15.77 10.84 -26.64
N PRO A 246 -15.56 11.69 -27.66
CA PRO A 246 -16.64 12.17 -28.52
C PRO A 246 -17.28 11.06 -29.35
N HIS A 247 -16.62 9.89 -29.44
CA HIS A 247 -17.07 8.74 -30.23
C HIS A 247 -17.94 7.75 -29.46
N LEU A 248 -18.25 8.03 -28.19
CA LEU A 248 -19.24 7.26 -27.44
C LEU A 248 -20.65 7.51 -28.01
N LEU A 249 -21.48 6.48 -28.03
CA LEU A 249 -22.88 6.52 -28.49
C LEU A 249 -23.74 7.39 -27.58
N GLU A 250 -24.81 7.95 -28.13
CA GLU A 250 -25.82 8.63 -27.33
C GLU A 250 -26.63 7.62 -26.50
N PRO A 251 -27.18 8.02 -25.33
CA PRO A 251 -27.94 7.11 -24.47
C PRO A 251 -29.21 6.51 -25.08
N ASP A 252 -29.75 7.11 -26.14
CA ASP A 252 -30.97 6.73 -26.86
C ASP A 252 -30.71 5.94 -28.17
N ASP A 253 -29.48 5.48 -28.38
CA ASP A 253 -29.12 4.70 -29.57
C ASP A 253 -29.81 3.31 -29.58
N PRO A 254 -30.51 2.91 -30.66
CA PRO A 254 -31.32 1.68 -30.73
C PRO A 254 -30.52 0.36 -30.68
N TYR A 255 -29.18 0.40 -30.67
CA TYR A 255 -28.33 -0.77 -30.42
C TYR A 255 -28.12 -1.08 -28.92
N PHE A 256 -28.81 -0.37 -28.03
CA PHE A 256 -28.80 -0.62 -26.60
C PHE A 256 -29.56 -1.91 -26.25
N ASP A 257 -28.89 -2.82 -25.53
CA ASP A 257 -29.42 -4.01 -24.82
C ASP A 257 -29.09 -5.40 -25.41
N THR A 258 -27.83 -5.68 -25.79
CA THR A 258 -27.45 -7.08 -26.12
C THR A 258 -26.19 -7.62 -25.43
N HIS A 259 -25.36 -6.81 -24.74
CA HIS A 259 -24.18 -7.32 -24.04
C HIS A 259 -23.77 -6.52 -22.78
N PRO A 260 -23.32 -7.17 -21.68
CA PRO A 260 -22.80 -6.48 -20.48
C PRO A 260 -21.60 -5.53 -20.68
N TYR A 261 -20.99 -5.47 -21.87
CA TYR A 261 -19.93 -4.51 -22.21
C TYR A 261 -20.45 -3.22 -22.88
N ASP A 262 -21.76 -3.14 -23.18
CA ASP A 262 -22.37 -2.00 -23.88
C ASP A 262 -22.37 -0.72 -23.03
N LYS A 263 -22.31 -0.85 -21.70
CA LYS A 263 -22.24 0.30 -20.77
C LYS A 263 -20.96 1.14 -20.91
N GLU A 264 -19.91 0.63 -21.56
CA GLU A 264 -18.68 1.40 -21.87
C GLU A 264 -18.76 2.13 -23.22
N LEU A 265 -19.81 1.87 -24.01
CA LEU A 265 -19.99 2.41 -25.36
C LEU A 265 -20.79 3.70 -25.38
N VAL A 266 -21.47 4.04 -24.27
CA VAL A 266 -22.46 5.12 -24.20
C VAL A 266 -21.92 6.33 -23.43
N LYS A 267 -22.25 7.54 -23.89
CA LYS A 267 -21.96 8.79 -23.21
C LYS A 267 -22.56 8.82 -21.81
N ARG A 268 -21.81 9.38 -20.86
CA ARG A 268 -22.25 9.49 -19.48
C ARG A 268 -23.22 10.67 -19.33
N PRO A 269 -24.27 10.54 -18.49
CA PRO A 269 -25.17 11.66 -18.25
C PRO A 269 -24.44 12.80 -17.54
N LYS A 270 -24.94 14.03 -17.70
CA LYS A 270 -24.37 15.24 -17.06
C LYS A 270 -24.19 15.08 -15.55
N SER A 271 -25.13 14.42 -14.87
CA SER A 271 -25.06 14.14 -13.43
C SER A 271 -23.83 13.32 -13.05
N TRP A 272 -23.44 12.34 -13.88
CA TRP A 272 -22.26 11.52 -13.65
C TRP A 272 -20.96 12.35 -13.72
N HIS A 273 -20.85 13.26 -14.69
CA HIS A 273 -19.69 14.16 -14.81
C HIS A 273 -19.54 15.15 -13.66
N GLN A 274 -20.61 15.41 -12.90
CA GLN A 274 -20.60 16.29 -11.74
C GLN A 274 -20.24 15.56 -10.44
N GLN A 275 -20.16 14.22 -10.48
CA GLN A 275 -19.83 13.41 -9.31
C GLN A 275 -18.37 13.63 -8.89
N ARG A 276 -18.18 13.71 -7.57
CA ARG A 276 -16.91 13.90 -6.91
C ARG A 276 -17.00 13.41 -5.46
N VAL A 277 -15.90 12.95 -4.90
CA VAL A 277 -15.84 12.58 -3.48
C VAL A 277 -15.77 13.83 -2.61
N SER A 278 -16.34 13.79 -1.42
CA SER A 278 -16.13 14.87 -0.45
C SER A 278 -14.72 14.80 0.16
N PHE A 279 -14.18 15.93 0.60
CA PHE A 279 -12.92 15.94 1.34
C PHE A 279 -12.97 15.07 2.60
N GLU A 280 -14.11 15.05 3.32
CA GLU A 280 -14.27 14.23 4.53
C GLU A 280 -14.29 12.73 4.23
N PHE A 281 -14.87 12.30 3.11
CA PHE A 281 -14.82 10.90 2.66
C PHE A 281 -13.37 10.45 2.47
N LEU A 282 -12.59 11.19 1.66
CA LEU A 282 -11.18 10.86 1.41
C LEU A 282 -10.38 10.87 2.72
N LYS A 283 -10.58 11.88 3.57
CA LYS A 283 -9.89 12.03 4.84
C LYS A 283 -10.15 10.85 5.80
N GLY A 284 -11.37 10.33 5.85
CA GLY A 284 -11.71 9.14 6.64
C GLY A 284 -10.92 7.92 6.19
N TYR A 285 -11.05 7.56 4.92
CA TYR A 285 -10.40 6.37 4.36
C TYR A 285 -8.87 6.46 4.31
N VAL A 286 -8.31 7.64 4.04
CA VAL A 286 -6.85 7.82 4.07
C VAL A 286 -6.31 7.59 5.47
N LYS A 287 -6.96 8.10 6.54
CA LYS A 287 -6.52 7.85 7.93
C LYS A 287 -6.47 6.36 8.26
N GLU A 288 -7.52 5.64 7.90
CA GLU A 288 -7.59 4.20 8.14
C GLU A 288 -6.60 3.42 7.26
N ALA A 289 -6.38 3.85 6.02
CA ALA A 289 -5.36 3.25 5.16
C ALA A 289 -3.96 3.38 5.80
N VAL A 290 -3.59 4.57 6.30
CA VAL A 290 -2.31 4.78 7.01
C VAL A 290 -2.17 3.88 8.22
N SER A 291 -3.22 3.73 9.03
CA SER A 291 -3.19 2.86 10.22
C SER A 291 -3.12 1.37 9.91
N THR A 292 -3.17 0.99 8.63
CA THR A 292 -2.92 -0.38 8.17
C THR A 292 -1.56 -0.54 7.49
N GLY A 293 -0.76 0.52 7.32
CA GLY A 293 0.55 0.46 6.67
C GLY A 293 0.57 0.94 5.22
N CYS A 294 -0.50 1.61 4.76
CA CYS A 294 -0.46 2.32 3.48
C CYS A 294 0.50 3.50 3.55
N SER A 295 1.31 3.65 2.50
CA SER A 295 2.34 4.68 2.43
C SER A 295 2.31 5.51 1.15
N TYR A 296 1.49 5.12 0.18
CA TYR A 296 1.42 5.78 -1.11
C TYR A 296 -0.02 5.93 -1.58
N ILE A 297 -0.45 7.18 -1.78
CA ILE A 297 -1.78 7.52 -2.29
C ILE A 297 -1.67 7.93 -3.76
N GLN A 298 -2.55 7.39 -4.59
CA GLN A 298 -2.73 7.83 -5.98
C GLN A 298 -4.09 8.51 -6.13
N LEU A 299 -4.10 9.71 -6.71
CA LEU A 299 -5.33 10.45 -7.01
C LEU A 299 -5.56 10.43 -8.52
N GLY A 300 -6.68 9.84 -8.92
CA GLY A 300 -7.12 9.71 -10.31
C GLY A 300 -8.64 9.77 -10.42
N GLY A 301 -9.19 9.08 -11.42
CA GLY A 301 -10.63 8.92 -11.61
C GLY A 301 -11.05 8.89 -13.07
N GLY A 302 -12.36 8.95 -13.30
CA GLY A 302 -12.93 9.04 -14.64
C GLY A 302 -12.67 10.38 -15.34
N GLY A 303 -12.20 11.41 -14.61
CA GLY A 303 -11.89 12.73 -15.14
C GLY A 303 -10.50 13.27 -14.75
N GLU A 304 -10.39 14.60 -14.64
CA GLU A 304 -9.15 15.33 -14.33
C GLU A 304 -9.12 15.74 -12.84
N PRO A 305 -8.28 15.11 -12.00
CA PRO A 305 -8.16 15.41 -10.56
C PRO A 305 -7.97 16.89 -10.23
N MET A 306 -7.23 17.63 -11.07
CA MET A 306 -6.96 19.06 -10.83
C MET A 306 -8.20 19.95 -10.99
N THR A 307 -9.31 19.43 -11.52
CA THR A 307 -10.61 20.14 -11.53
C THR A 307 -11.36 20.05 -10.21
N HIS A 308 -10.96 19.16 -9.30
CA HIS A 308 -11.66 18.97 -8.04
C HIS A 308 -11.47 20.20 -7.12
N PRO A 309 -12.54 20.82 -6.57
CA PRO A 309 -12.43 22.04 -5.79
C PRO A 309 -11.53 21.89 -4.55
N ASP A 310 -11.56 20.71 -3.91
CA ASP A 310 -10.74 20.42 -2.73
C ASP A 310 -9.37 19.76 -3.02
N ILE A 311 -8.90 19.70 -4.28
CA ILE A 311 -7.66 18.97 -4.62
C ILE A 311 -6.47 19.39 -3.76
N MET A 312 -6.29 20.71 -3.55
CA MET A 312 -5.19 21.21 -2.72
C MET A 312 -5.37 20.88 -1.24
N SER A 313 -6.60 20.83 -0.74
CA SER A 313 -6.90 20.42 0.63
C SER A 313 -6.62 18.93 0.84
N MET A 314 -6.97 18.08 -0.14
CA MET A 314 -6.65 16.66 -0.16
C MET A 314 -5.14 16.43 -0.15
N LEU A 315 -4.38 17.12 -1.02
CA LEU A 315 -2.92 17.02 -1.07
C LEU A 315 -2.27 17.48 0.23
N ARG A 316 -2.67 18.64 0.79
CA ARG A 316 -2.19 19.11 2.10
C ARG A 316 -2.41 18.07 3.20
N PHE A 317 -3.58 17.44 3.21
CA PHE A 317 -3.92 16.43 4.20
C PHE A 317 -3.05 15.18 4.06
N ILE A 318 -2.91 14.64 2.85
CA ILE A 318 -2.08 13.46 2.56
C ILE A 318 -0.62 13.72 2.95
N LYS A 319 -0.06 14.87 2.55
CA LYS A 319 1.32 15.23 2.90
C LYS A 319 1.53 15.47 4.39
N LYS A 320 0.54 16.03 5.10
CA LYS A 320 0.57 16.18 6.57
C LYS A 320 0.68 14.84 7.31
N LEU A 321 0.13 13.76 6.73
CA LEU A 321 0.26 12.41 7.28
C LEU A 321 1.60 11.74 6.93
N GLY A 322 2.51 12.42 6.23
CA GLY A 322 3.81 11.86 5.83
C GLY A 322 3.73 10.89 4.64
N LEU A 323 2.58 10.81 3.96
CA LEU A 323 2.40 9.90 2.83
C LEU A 323 3.04 10.43 1.56
N ARG A 324 3.43 9.49 0.70
CA ARG A 324 3.73 9.80 -0.70
C ARG A 324 2.42 10.00 -1.46
N VAL A 325 2.42 10.88 -2.45
CA VAL A 325 1.25 11.13 -3.29
C VAL A 325 1.61 11.27 -4.77
N GLN A 326 0.80 10.62 -5.60
CA GLN A 326 0.83 10.74 -7.05
C GLN A 326 -0.49 11.29 -7.54
N VAL A 327 -0.43 12.20 -8.51
CA VAL A 327 -1.61 12.72 -9.20
C VAL A 327 -1.51 12.41 -10.68
N PHE A 328 -2.51 11.73 -11.21
CA PHE A 328 -2.70 11.59 -12.66
C PHE A 328 -3.33 12.88 -13.19
N THR A 329 -2.80 13.48 -14.24
CA THR A 329 -3.29 14.77 -14.74
C THR A 329 -2.95 15.00 -16.21
N ASN A 330 -3.74 15.83 -16.89
CA ASN A 330 -3.38 16.44 -18.18
C ASN A 330 -2.54 17.73 -17.97
N LEU A 331 -2.41 18.21 -16.74
CA LEU A 331 -1.65 19.39 -16.32
C LEU A 331 -2.06 20.72 -16.99
N THR A 332 -3.23 20.78 -17.61
CA THR A 332 -3.73 22.01 -18.26
C THR A 332 -4.57 22.87 -17.31
N VAL A 333 -5.14 22.30 -16.25
CA VAL A 333 -5.97 23.04 -15.28
C VAL A 333 -5.15 23.97 -14.36
N PRO A 334 -4.02 23.55 -13.78
CA PRO A 334 -3.30 24.35 -12.80
C PRO A 334 -2.84 25.72 -13.35
N ASN A 335 -2.91 26.73 -12.49
CA ASN A 335 -2.28 28.02 -12.70
C ASN A 335 -0.92 28.10 -11.97
N ALA A 336 -0.19 29.20 -12.16
CA ALA A 336 1.13 29.39 -11.55
C ALA A 336 1.13 29.31 -10.01
N ASN A 337 0.07 29.76 -9.33
CA ASN A 337 -0.02 29.70 -7.87
C ASN A 337 -0.23 28.26 -7.39
N MET A 338 -1.11 27.51 -8.06
CA MET A 338 -1.31 26.10 -7.79
C MET A 338 -0.01 25.31 -8.00
N ILE A 339 0.71 25.55 -9.09
CA ILE A 339 2.01 24.92 -9.36
C ILE A 339 3.02 25.20 -8.24
N ARG A 340 3.17 26.46 -7.81
CA ARG A 340 4.05 26.81 -6.69
C ARG A 340 3.66 26.08 -5.41
N GLU A 341 2.36 25.95 -5.16
CA GLU A 341 1.87 25.22 -4.00
C GLU A 341 2.16 23.71 -4.11
N LEU A 342 1.99 23.07 -5.27
CA LEU A 342 2.35 21.66 -5.48
C LEU A 342 3.83 21.40 -5.14
N LEU A 343 4.73 22.28 -5.56
CA LEU A 343 6.16 22.21 -5.21
C LEU A 343 6.39 22.42 -3.70
N ARG A 344 5.74 23.44 -3.11
CA ARG A 344 5.87 23.73 -1.67
C ARG A 344 5.40 22.58 -0.79
N LEU A 345 4.33 21.89 -1.19
CA LEU A 345 3.80 20.73 -0.48
C LEU A 345 4.67 19.47 -0.63
N GLY A 346 5.60 19.45 -1.60
CA GLY A 346 6.38 18.26 -1.91
C GLY A 346 5.50 17.12 -2.44
N VAL A 347 4.58 17.43 -3.36
CA VAL A 347 3.84 16.39 -4.12
C VAL A 347 4.87 15.49 -4.79
N ASP A 348 4.78 14.18 -4.62
CA ASP A 348 5.88 13.28 -4.99
C ASP A 348 5.95 13.06 -6.49
N VAL A 349 4.80 12.83 -7.14
CA VAL A 349 4.72 12.50 -8.57
C VAL A 349 3.55 13.22 -9.23
N LEU A 350 3.81 13.86 -10.37
CA LEU A 350 2.78 14.22 -11.35
C LEU A 350 2.96 13.30 -12.55
N GLU A 351 1.99 12.42 -12.78
CA GLU A 351 1.95 11.59 -13.98
C GLU A 351 1.08 12.28 -15.02
N VAL A 352 1.73 12.82 -16.04
CA VAL A 352 1.14 13.74 -17.01
C VAL A 352 0.84 12.99 -18.29
N ASN A 353 -0.43 12.90 -18.66
CA ASN A 353 -0.82 12.37 -19.96
C ASN A 353 -0.59 13.44 -21.04
N VAL A 354 0.38 13.19 -21.93
CA VAL A 354 0.69 14.10 -23.05
C VAL A 354 0.22 13.52 -24.38
N SER A 355 0.51 12.25 -24.66
CA SER A 355 0.09 11.54 -25.88
C SER A 355 0.39 12.27 -27.21
N ALA A 356 1.36 13.18 -27.24
CA ALA A 356 1.79 13.93 -28.41
C ALA A 356 3.15 14.61 -28.16
N ALA A 357 3.87 14.93 -29.22
CA ALA A 357 5.04 15.81 -29.23
C ALA A 357 4.76 17.15 -29.95
N THR A 358 3.66 17.25 -30.70
CA THR A 358 3.26 18.46 -31.44
C THR A 358 1.88 18.98 -31.03
N PRO A 359 1.60 20.30 -31.19
CA PRO A 359 0.27 20.85 -30.92
C PRO A 359 -0.81 20.25 -31.82
N ASP A 360 -0.48 19.92 -33.07
CA ASP A 360 -1.39 19.30 -34.02
C ASP A 360 -1.83 17.91 -33.58
N THR A 361 -0.89 17.05 -33.20
CA THR A 361 -1.19 15.72 -32.70
C THR A 361 -1.92 15.79 -31.35
N TYR A 362 -1.51 16.69 -30.46
CA TYR A 362 -2.20 16.89 -29.18
C TYR A 362 -3.66 17.28 -29.37
N SER A 363 -3.93 18.25 -30.25
CA SER A 363 -5.29 18.70 -30.56
C SER A 363 -6.16 17.59 -31.13
N LYS A 364 -5.62 16.78 -32.05
CA LYS A 364 -6.31 15.62 -32.64
C LYS A 364 -6.62 14.54 -31.60
N VAL A 365 -5.65 14.21 -30.75
CA VAL A 365 -5.76 13.10 -29.79
C VAL A 365 -6.64 13.48 -28.58
N HIS A 366 -6.48 14.69 -28.04
CA HIS A 366 -7.21 15.14 -26.85
C HIS A 366 -8.54 15.83 -27.18
N THR A 367 -8.77 16.13 -28.46
CA THR A 367 -9.96 16.85 -28.96
C THR A 367 -10.13 18.20 -28.26
N VAL A 368 -9.05 18.97 -28.22
CA VAL A 368 -8.96 20.30 -27.61
C VAL A 368 -8.21 21.26 -28.53
N PRO A 369 -8.36 22.59 -28.39
CA PRO A 369 -7.59 23.55 -29.18
C PRO A 369 -6.08 23.43 -28.92
N LYS A 370 -5.27 23.79 -29.92
CA LYS A 370 -3.79 23.81 -29.80
C LYS A 370 -3.29 24.67 -28.62
N SER A 371 -4.06 25.66 -28.18
CA SER A 371 -3.76 26.47 -27.00
C SER A 371 -3.60 25.64 -25.72
N GLU A 372 -4.30 24.50 -25.58
CA GLU A 372 -4.15 23.62 -24.41
C GLU A 372 -2.76 22.96 -24.39
N PHE A 373 -2.20 22.60 -25.54
CA PHE A 373 -0.82 22.09 -25.62
C PHE A 373 0.21 23.17 -25.23
N HIS A 374 -0.04 24.43 -25.62
CA HIS A 374 0.79 25.55 -25.20
C HIS A 374 0.70 25.77 -23.68
N LYS A 375 -0.51 25.68 -23.11
CA LYS A 375 -0.73 25.77 -21.67
C LYS A 375 -0.03 24.66 -20.89
N LEU A 376 -0.15 23.42 -21.36
CA LEU A 376 0.60 22.28 -20.84
C LEU A 376 2.12 22.55 -20.87
N SER A 377 2.64 22.98 -22.01
CA SER A 377 4.05 23.29 -22.21
C SER A 377 4.53 24.38 -21.24
N GLN A 378 3.76 25.47 -21.09
CA GLN A 378 4.05 26.55 -20.14
C GLN A 378 4.06 26.06 -18.69
N ASN A 379 3.11 25.20 -18.31
CA ASN A 379 3.04 24.63 -16.97
C ASN A 379 4.23 23.70 -16.68
N LEU A 380 4.60 22.85 -17.63
CA LEU A 380 5.79 22.00 -17.54
C LEU A 380 7.08 22.83 -17.42
N GLU A 381 7.22 23.87 -18.25
CA GLU A 381 8.35 24.79 -18.20
C GLU A 381 8.45 25.52 -16.84
N LEU A 382 7.31 25.99 -16.32
CA LEU A 382 7.26 26.64 -15.01
C LEU A 382 7.70 25.68 -13.89
N ILE A 383 7.22 24.43 -13.90
CA ILE A 383 7.65 23.42 -12.94
C ILE A 383 9.16 23.19 -13.05
N HIS A 384 9.68 22.99 -14.26
CA HIS A 384 11.11 22.78 -14.49
C HIS A 384 11.96 23.94 -13.96
N LYS A 385 11.60 25.18 -14.31
CA LYS A 385 12.27 26.40 -13.85
C LYS A 385 12.24 26.54 -12.33
N LEU A 386 11.08 26.34 -11.71
CA LEU A 386 10.94 26.45 -10.25
C LEU A 386 11.71 25.34 -9.52
N LYS A 387 11.68 24.10 -10.03
CA LYS A 387 12.46 22.99 -9.46
C LYS A 387 13.96 23.29 -9.50
N SER A 388 14.46 23.80 -10.63
CA SER A 388 15.86 24.22 -10.76
C SER A 388 16.22 25.33 -9.76
N LYS A 389 15.42 26.41 -9.71
CA LYS A 389 15.63 27.53 -8.80
C LYS A 389 15.62 27.13 -7.32
N LEU A 390 14.71 26.24 -6.94
CA LEU A 390 14.55 25.77 -5.56
C LEU A 390 15.44 24.57 -5.22
N LYS A 391 16.23 24.06 -6.18
CA LYS A 391 16.94 22.78 -6.09
C LYS A 391 16.02 21.63 -5.61
N ALA A 392 14.75 21.70 -5.99
CA ALA A 392 13.72 20.77 -5.56
C ALA A 392 13.74 19.50 -6.41
N ARG A 393 13.76 18.33 -5.76
CA ARG A 393 13.63 17.04 -6.43
C ARG A 393 12.19 16.75 -6.87
N GLN A 394 11.22 17.27 -6.13
CA GLN A 394 9.78 17.03 -6.29
C GLN A 394 9.04 18.25 -6.87
N PRO A 395 7.93 18.04 -7.59
CA PRO A 395 7.39 16.75 -8.00
C PRO A 395 8.25 16.06 -9.05
N GLU A 396 8.32 14.73 -9.00
CA GLU A 396 8.79 13.93 -10.11
C GLU A 396 7.79 14.08 -11.28
N LEU A 397 8.28 14.40 -12.48
CA LEU A 397 7.45 14.54 -13.68
C LEU A 397 7.58 13.26 -14.51
N ARG A 398 6.49 12.52 -14.66
CA ARG A 398 6.43 11.30 -15.47
C ARG A 398 5.49 11.54 -16.65
N ILE A 399 5.98 11.43 -17.87
CA ILE A 399 5.18 11.65 -19.09
C ILE A 399 4.61 10.31 -19.54
N MET A 400 3.30 10.19 -19.56
CA MET A 400 2.56 9.01 -20.00
C MET A 400 1.96 9.25 -21.38
N ASN A 401 2.14 8.30 -22.30
CA ASN A 401 1.67 8.40 -23.68
C ASN A 401 0.96 7.12 -24.12
N PRO A 402 -0.37 7.03 -23.98
CA PRO A 402 -1.17 6.06 -24.74
C PRO A 402 -0.88 6.19 -26.24
N ILE A 403 -0.40 5.09 -26.85
CA ILE A 403 -0.01 5.04 -28.26
C ILE A 403 -1.15 4.50 -29.14
N CYS A 404 -1.38 5.20 -30.24
CA CYS A 404 -2.47 4.96 -31.18
C CYS A 404 -2.08 5.32 -32.61
N THR A 405 -2.98 5.03 -33.55
CA THR A 405 -2.80 5.32 -34.99
C THR A 405 -2.52 6.81 -35.28
N LEU A 406 -2.92 7.72 -34.39
CA LEU A 406 -2.79 9.17 -34.58
C LEU A 406 -1.45 9.73 -34.09
N ASN A 407 -0.70 9.03 -33.23
CA ASN A 407 0.47 9.60 -32.56
C ASN A 407 1.72 8.71 -32.56
N TYR A 408 1.64 7.45 -33.01
CA TYR A 408 2.78 6.51 -32.93
C TYR A 408 4.03 6.99 -33.69
N GLN A 409 3.86 7.83 -34.71
CA GLN A 409 4.97 8.38 -35.49
C GLN A 409 5.85 9.35 -34.67
N GLU A 410 5.30 9.94 -33.60
CA GLU A 410 5.99 10.92 -32.76
C GLU A 410 6.72 10.28 -31.56
N ILE A 411 6.80 8.94 -31.47
CA ILE A 411 7.41 8.24 -30.32
C ILE A 411 8.84 8.75 -30.01
N PRO A 412 9.76 8.91 -30.98
CA PRO A 412 11.10 9.47 -30.71
C PRO A 412 11.05 10.93 -30.21
N GLU A 413 10.13 11.73 -30.74
CA GLU A 413 9.95 13.14 -30.37
C GLU A 413 9.32 13.28 -28.98
N MET A 414 8.48 12.34 -28.55
CA MET A 414 7.94 12.29 -27.18
C MET A 414 9.07 12.16 -26.14
N VAL A 415 10.14 11.42 -26.45
CA VAL A 415 11.34 11.35 -25.60
C VAL A 415 12.05 12.71 -25.52
N THR A 416 12.24 13.35 -26.67
CA THR A 416 12.84 14.69 -26.75
C THR A 416 12.00 15.72 -26.01
N PHE A 417 10.67 15.65 -26.13
CA PHE A 417 9.72 16.49 -25.41
C PHE A 417 9.84 16.30 -23.89
N ALA A 418 9.82 15.04 -23.43
CA ALA A 418 9.96 14.72 -22.01
C ALA A 418 11.28 15.27 -21.42
N HIS A 419 12.39 15.08 -22.12
CA HIS A 419 13.70 15.59 -21.70
C HIS A 419 13.73 17.13 -21.65
N ARG A 420 13.21 17.80 -22.69
CA ARG A 420 13.16 19.27 -22.78
C ARG A 420 12.52 19.92 -21.56
N TYR A 421 11.46 19.31 -21.04
CA TYR A 421 10.73 19.82 -19.89
C TYR A 421 11.18 19.22 -18.55
N GLY A 422 12.31 18.52 -18.52
CA GLY A 422 12.89 17.97 -17.30
C GLY A 422 12.06 16.89 -16.64
N ALA A 423 11.34 16.09 -17.43
CA ALA A 423 10.74 14.86 -16.96
C ALA A 423 11.82 13.86 -16.52
N SER A 424 11.52 13.04 -15.52
CA SER A 424 12.38 11.93 -15.10
C SER A 424 12.06 10.64 -15.85
N ALA A 425 10.84 10.54 -16.40
CA ALA A 425 10.37 9.34 -17.07
C ALA A 425 9.49 9.64 -18.27
N VAL A 426 9.54 8.74 -19.25
CA VAL A 426 8.66 8.69 -20.43
C VAL A 426 8.14 7.27 -20.61
N TYR A 427 6.83 7.11 -20.57
CA TYR A 427 6.16 5.82 -20.68
C TYR A 427 5.24 5.76 -21.89
N LEU A 428 5.19 4.59 -22.51
CA LEU A 428 4.26 4.25 -23.59
C LEU A 428 3.18 3.33 -23.03
N GLY A 429 1.92 3.71 -23.24
CA GLY A 429 0.76 2.95 -22.82
C GLY A 429 0.13 2.21 -24.00
N HIS A 430 -0.27 0.96 -23.78
CA HIS A 430 -1.13 0.26 -24.74
C HIS A 430 -2.56 0.78 -24.61
N LEU A 431 -3.16 1.15 -25.74
CA LEU A 431 -4.56 1.46 -25.75
C LEU A 431 -5.40 0.22 -25.50
N GLN A 432 -6.31 0.38 -24.54
CA GLN A 432 -7.46 -0.47 -24.42
C GLN A 432 -8.62 0.27 -25.11
N THR A 433 -9.27 -0.41 -26.05
CA THR A 433 -10.33 0.18 -26.88
C THR A 433 -11.65 -0.54 -26.67
N THR A 434 -12.72 0.21 -26.95
CA THR A 434 -14.07 -0.31 -27.12
C THR A 434 -14.31 -0.62 -28.60
N GLN A 435 -15.46 -1.23 -28.92
CA GLN A 435 -15.81 -1.50 -30.33
C GLN A 435 -15.80 -0.23 -31.19
N LEU A 436 -16.18 0.92 -30.62
CA LEU A 436 -16.24 2.22 -31.28
C LEU A 436 -14.88 2.88 -31.46
N THR A 437 -13.94 2.63 -30.54
CA THR A 437 -12.61 3.24 -30.57
C THR A 437 -11.54 2.31 -31.14
N ASN A 438 -11.91 1.14 -31.67
CA ASN A 438 -10.98 0.18 -32.29
C ASN A 438 -10.20 0.75 -33.48
N TYR A 439 -10.72 1.77 -34.17
CA TYR A 439 -10.00 2.43 -35.27
C TYR A 439 -8.69 3.11 -34.80
N LEU A 440 -8.55 3.37 -33.50
CA LEU A 440 -7.33 3.93 -32.89
C LEU A 440 -6.21 2.90 -32.73
N LEU A 441 -6.52 1.60 -32.82
CA LEU A 441 -5.53 0.53 -32.72
C LEU A 441 -4.55 0.60 -33.90
N LEU A 442 -3.28 0.29 -33.63
CA LEU A 442 -2.27 0.23 -34.68
C LEU A 442 -2.56 -0.91 -35.66
N LYS A 443 -2.53 -0.59 -36.95
CA LYS A 443 -2.63 -1.58 -38.03
C LYS A 443 -1.32 -2.37 -38.15
N PRO A 444 -1.31 -3.57 -38.76
CA PRO A 444 -0.10 -4.40 -38.87
C PRO A 444 1.13 -3.69 -39.45
N ALA A 445 0.95 -2.83 -40.47
CA ALA A 445 2.04 -2.02 -41.03
C ALA A 445 2.55 -0.98 -40.02
N GLN A 446 1.64 -0.32 -39.30
CA GLN A 446 1.97 0.67 -38.26
C GLN A 446 2.65 0.03 -37.06
N ILE A 447 2.32 -1.23 -36.71
CA ILE A 447 3.02 -1.97 -35.66
C ILE A 447 4.50 -2.17 -36.03
N LYS A 448 4.79 -2.58 -37.27
CA LYS A 448 6.17 -2.74 -37.75
C LYS A 448 6.95 -1.42 -37.67
N GLU A 449 6.32 -0.34 -38.08
CA GLU A 449 6.93 1.00 -38.01
C GLU A 449 7.11 1.46 -36.56
N ALA A 450 6.09 1.32 -35.72
CA ALA A 450 6.14 1.66 -34.30
C ALA A 450 7.25 0.90 -33.57
N ASN A 451 7.49 -0.37 -33.86
CA ASN A 451 8.63 -1.11 -33.31
C ASN A 451 9.97 -0.43 -33.62
N ARG A 452 10.19 -0.04 -34.88
CA ARG A 452 11.42 0.66 -35.27
C ARG A 452 11.55 2.00 -34.53
N LEU A 453 10.43 2.73 -34.39
CA LEU A 453 10.40 4.01 -33.68
C LEU A 453 10.66 3.86 -32.18
N VAL A 454 10.12 2.82 -31.55
CA VAL A 454 10.38 2.54 -30.12
C VAL A 454 11.83 2.16 -29.89
N MET A 455 12.47 1.41 -30.81
CA MET A 455 13.92 1.12 -30.70
C MET A 455 14.77 2.39 -30.82
N ASN A 456 14.44 3.31 -31.74
CA ASN A 456 15.12 4.61 -31.82
C ASN A 456 14.90 5.44 -30.54
N ALA A 457 13.67 5.45 -30.03
CA ALA A 457 13.33 6.13 -28.79
C ALA A 457 14.05 5.52 -27.58
N LEU A 458 14.29 4.21 -27.55
CA LEU A 458 15.03 3.51 -26.50
C LEU A 458 16.47 4.02 -26.41
N GLU A 459 17.21 3.99 -27.51
CA GLU A 459 18.59 4.52 -27.56
C GLU A 459 18.65 5.98 -27.10
N ARG A 460 17.66 6.79 -27.51
CA ARG A 460 17.55 8.19 -27.09
C ARG A 460 17.23 8.32 -25.60
N ALA A 461 16.31 7.54 -25.06
CA ALA A 461 15.93 7.60 -23.65
C ALA A 461 17.10 7.18 -22.75
N GLU A 462 17.83 6.13 -23.13
CA GLU A 462 19.02 5.66 -22.40
C GLU A 462 20.15 6.69 -22.41
N SER A 463 20.47 7.29 -23.56
CA SER A 463 21.49 8.35 -23.65
C SER A 463 21.15 9.58 -22.82
N LEU A 464 19.86 9.93 -22.73
CA LEU A 464 19.35 11.03 -21.90
C LEU A 464 19.08 10.63 -20.45
N LYS A 465 19.32 9.37 -20.07
CA LYS A 465 19.08 8.80 -18.73
C LYS A 465 17.64 9.00 -18.23
N LEU A 466 16.66 8.93 -19.14
CA LEU A 466 15.25 8.94 -18.81
C LEU A 466 14.77 7.54 -18.42
N MET A 467 13.98 7.43 -17.36
CA MET A 467 13.29 6.17 -17.05
C MET A 467 12.21 5.87 -18.10
N HIS A 468 12.04 4.61 -18.49
CA HIS A 468 11.08 4.21 -19.50
C HIS A 468 10.60 2.77 -19.34
N ASN A 469 9.50 2.42 -20.02
CA ASN A 469 8.93 1.06 -20.06
C ASN A 469 9.04 0.42 -21.46
N PHE A 470 9.94 0.91 -22.33
CA PHE A 470 9.94 0.56 -23.75
C PHE A 470 10.18 -0.93 -24.03
N HIS A 471 11.04 -1.61 -23.26
CA HIS A 471 11.21 -3.07 -23.33
C HIS A 471 9.88 -3.80 -23.11
N GLN A 472 9.18 -3.47 -22.02
CA GLN A 472 7.87 -4.04 -21.71
C GLN A 472 6.82 -3.68 -22.78
N TYR A 473 6.84 -2.45 -23.28
CA TYR A 473 5.94 -2.02 -24.35
C TYR A 473 6.16 -2.84 -25.64
N LEU A 474 7.41 -3.08 -26.02
CA LEU A 474 7.77 -3.92 -27.16
C LEU A 474 7.32 -5.37 -26.97
N ASP A 475 7.45 -5.93 -25.77
CA ASP A 475 7.01 -7.29 -25.46
C ASP A 475 5.50 -7.45 -25.69
N VAL A 476 4.71 -6.48 -25.27
CA VAL A 476 3.25 -6.49 -25.44
C VAL A 476 2.86 -6.17 -26.89
N LEU A 477 3.57 -5.26 -27.57
CA LEU A 477 3.27 -4.86 -28.95
C LEU A 477 3.57 -5.98 -29.96
N ASN A 478 4.68 -6.71 -29.78
CA ASN A 478 5.13 -7.76 -30.72
C ASN A 478 4.41 -9.10 -30.54
N TYR A 479 3.70 -9.29 -29.44
CA TYR A 479 3.02 -10.55 -29.17
C TYR A 479 1.67 -10.61 -29.91
N ARG A 480 1.57 -11.37 -31.01
CA ARG A 480 0.30 -11.67 -31.73
C ARG A 480 -0.83 -12.23 -30.84
N GLY A 481 -0.50 -12.66 -29.63
CA GLY A 481 -1.42 -13.13 -28.59
C GLY A 481 -1.76 -12.13 -27.47
N THR A 482 -1.50 -10.83 -27.59
CA THR A 482 -1.89 -9.83 -26.57
C THR A 482 -3.39 -9.83 -26.27
N LEU A 483 -4.26 -10.05 -27.27
CA LEU A 483 -5.70 -10.28 -27.04
C LEU A 483 -6.01 -11.65 -26.39
N LYS A 484 -5.10 -12.62 -26.53
CA LYS A 484 -5.10 -13.93 -25.86
C LYS A 484 -4.38 -13.90 -24.51
N GLY A 485 -3.89 -12.73 -24.05
CA GLY A 485 -3.20 -12.49 -22.79
C GLY A 485 -1.82 -13.14 -22.63
N SER A 486 -1.30 -13.76 -23.69
CA SER A 486 -0.20 -14.72 -23.60
C SER A 486 1.14 -14.16 -23.12
N HIS A 487 1.35 -12.84 -23.13
CA HIS A 487 2.55 -12.22 -22.57
C HIS A 487 2.55 -12.28 -21.03
N THR A 488 1.40 -12.02 -20.38
CA THR A 488 1.23 -12.20 -18.91
C THR A 488 1.15 -13.67 -18.48
N LYS A 489 0.92 -14.58 -19.43
CA LYS A 489 0.75 -16.01 -19.15
C LYS A 489 1.93 -16.61 -18.41
N GLN A 490 3.16 -16.25 -18.78
CA GLN A 490 4.34 -16.86 -18.18
C GLN A 490 4.43 -16.53 -16.70
N ILE A 491 4.29 -15.25 -16.33
CA ILE A 491 4.34 -14.83 -14.94
C ILE A 491 3.15 -15.36 -14.13
N TYR A 492 1.94 -15.31 -14.68
CA TYR A 492 0.74 -15.84 -14.00
C TYR A 492 0.76 -17.36 -13.85
N ASN A 493 1.28 -18.10 -14.82
CA ASN A 493 1.43 -19.55 -14.71
C ASN A 493 2.54 -19.96 -13.73
N ARG A 494 3.48 -19.05 -13.41
CA ARG A 494 4.57 -19.31 -12.47
C ARG A 494 4.17 -18.97 -11.03
N VAL A 495 3.45 -17.87 -10.83
CA VAL A 495 3.22 -17.28 -9.49
C VAL A 495 1.76 -16.91 -9.22
N GLY A 496 0.96 -16.68 -10.25
CA GLY A 496 -0.33 -15.99 -10.16
C GLY A 496 -0.15 -14.47 -10.14
N CYS A 497 -1.12 -13.73 -9.58
CA CYS A 497 -1.02 -12.27 -9.43
C CYS A 497 -0.90 -11.87 -7.96
N LEU A 498 0.15 -11.12 -7.63
CA LEU A 498 0.42 -10.62 -6.28
C LEU A 498 -0.09 -9.20 -6.04
N ILE A 499 -0.49 -8.45 -7.08
CA ILE A 499 -0.94 -7.05 -6.96
C ILE A 499 -2.05 -6.82 -5.91
N PRO A 500 -3.08 -7.68 -5.78
CA PRO A 500 -4.16 -7.48 -4.81
C PRO A 500 -3.74 -7.63 -3.33
N PHE A 501 -2.46 -7.91 -3.07
CA PHE A 501 -1.85 -7.93 -1.74
C PHE A 501 -1.06 -6.64 -1.45
N TYR A 502 -0.83 -5.80 -2.46
CA TYR A 502 -0.03 -4.58 -2.38
C TYR A 502 -0.81 -3.31 -2.75
N GLU A 503 -1.89 -3.44 -3.52
CA GLU A 503 -2.65 -2.31 -4.05
C GLU A 503 -4.17 -2.51 -3.90
N THR A 504 -4.90 -1.39 -3.84
CA THR A 504 -6.35 -1.31 -4.02
C THR A 504 -6.75 0.00 -4.70
N GLN A 505 -7.93 0.02 -5.32
CA GLN A 505 -8.58 1.20 -5.85
C GLN A 505 -9.98 1.37 -5.26
N ILE A 506 -10.27 2.58 -4.78
CA ILE A 506 -11.58 3.00 -4.29
C ILE A 506 -12.17 4.00 -5.28
N HIS A 507 -13.30 3.65 -5.87
CA HIS A 507 -14.06 4.50 -6.76
C HIS A 507 -14.85 5.53 -5.97
N LEU A 508 -15.23 6.63 -6.63
CA LEU A 508 -15.94 7.74 -6.01
C LEU A 508 -17.33 7.39 -5.44
N ASP A 509 -17.94 6.31 -5.95
CA ASP A 509 -19.23 5.79 -5.48
C ASP A 509 -19.07 4.70 -4.40
N GLY A 510 -17.84 4.52 -3.90
CA GLY A 510 -17.51 3.54 -2.87
C GLY A 510 -17.34 2.12 -3.41
N ARG A 511 -17.41 1.88 -4.72
CA ARG A 511 -17.02 0.59 -5.28
C ARG A 511 -15.52 0.36 -5.18
N VAL A 512 -15.12 -0.89 -5.02
CA VAL A 512 -13.72 -1.25 -4.77
C VAL A 512 -13.22 -2.19 -5.85
N ALA A 513 -12.05 -1.87 -6.42
CA ALA A 513 -11.34 -2.69 -7.38
C ALA A 513 -9.98 -3.13 -6.80
N PRO A 514 -9.54 -4.38 -7.08
CA PRO A 514 -8.30 -4.92 -6.52
C PRO A 514 -7.04 -4.44 -7.27
N CYS A 515 -7.20 -3.85 -8.45
CA CYS A 515 -6.17 -3.12 -9.20
C CYS A 515 -6.84 -2.28 -10.28
N CYS A 516 -6.11 -1.33 -10.86
CA CYS A 516 -6.62 -0.42 -11.90
C CYS A 516 -7.10 -1.09 -13.21
N LEU A 517 -6.79 -2.38 -13.41
CA LEU A 517 -7.16 -3.13 -14.62
C LEU A 517 -8.31 -4.11 -14.40
N HIS A 518 -8.80 -4.25 -13.18
CA HIS A 518 -9.85 -5.21 -12.84
C HIS A 518 -11.17 -4.47 -12.54
N PRO A 519 -12.33 -4.98 -12.99
CA PRO A 519 -13.62 -4.46 -12.58
C PRO A 519 -13.79 -4.43 -11.05
N THR A 520 -14.70 -3.59 -10.58
CA THR A 520 -15.04 -3.53 -9.16
C THR A 520 -15.60 -4.87 -8.67
N ILE A 521 -15.21 -5.31 -7.48
CA ILE A 521 -15.58 -6.62 -6.92
C ILE A 521 -16.67 -6.53 -5.83
N PHE A 522 -16.86 -5.36 -5.20
CA PHE A 522 -17.94 -5.07 -4.24
C PHE A 522 -18.00 -3.54 -3.97
N SER A 523 -18.97 -3.12 -3.15
CA SER A 523 -19.13 -1.74 -2.65
C SER A 523 -18.83 -1.66 -1.16
N LEU A 524 -18.32 -0.52 -0.70
CA LEU A 524 -17.99 -0.30 0.71
C LEU A 524 -19.22 -0.38 1.62
N ASP A 525 -20.37 0.18 1.23
CA ASP A 525 -21.63 0.12 1.99
C ASP A 525 -21.47 0.48 3.50
N GLY A 526 -20.62 1.46 3.81
CA GLY A 526 -20.32 1.92 5.18
C GLY A 526 -19.16 1.20 5.88
N MET A 527 -18.59 0.18 5.24
CA MET A 527 -17.44 -0.58 5.74
C MET A 527 -16.19 0.28 5.90
N GLY A 528 -15.49 0.11 7.03
CA GLY A 528 -14.18 0.71 7.25
C GLY A 528 -13.08 0.07 6.39
N PHE A 529 -11.95 0.73 6.22
CA PHE A 529 -10.87 0.29 5.33
C PHE A 529 -10.27 -1.06 5.76
N ARG A 530 -10.05 -1.28 7.06
CA ARG A 530 -9.48 -2.54 7.58
C ARG A 530 -10.43 -3.72 7.33
N GLU A 531 -11.72 -3.48 7.50
CA GLU A 531 -12.76 -4.48 7.23
C GLU A 531 -12.86 -4.77 5.73
N MET A 532 -12.86 -3.73 4.89
CA MET A 532 -12.80 -3.84 3.42
C MET A 532 -11.64 -4.74 2.98
N TRP A 533 -10.43 -4.47 3.48
CA TRP A 533 -9.21 -5.17 3.07
C TRP A 533 -9.16 -6.64 3.46
N ASN A 534 -9.88 -7.03 4.53
CA ASN A 534 -10.01 -8.42 5.01
C ASN A 534 -11.37 -9.06 4.72
N SER A 535 -12.24 -8.38 3.97
CA SER A 535 -13.56 -8.86 3.60
C SER A 535 -13.49 -10.20 2.89
N LYS A 536 -14.60 -10.96 2.97
CA LYS A 536 -14.71 -12.23 2.25
C LYS A 536 -14.49 -12.06 0.75
N ALA A 537 -15.04 -10.99 0.16
CA ALA A 537 -14.88 -10.68 -1.27
C ALA A 537 -13.39 -10.52 -1.66
N TYR A 538 -12.60 -9.79 -0.87
CA TYR A 538 -11.16 -9.64 -1.12
C TYR A 538 -10.39 -10.94 -0.97
N ARG A 539 -10.66 -11.70 0.10
CA ARG A 539 -10.01 -12.99 0.36
C ARG A 539 -10.32 -14.01 -0.73
N ASP A 540 -11.55 -14.04 -1.22
CA ASP A 540 -11.95 -14.89 -2.34
C ASP A 540 -11.24 -14.47 -3.64
N PHE A 541 -11.13 -13.17 -3.91
CA PHE A 541 -10.43 -12.67 -5.09
C PHE A 541 -8.94 -13.03 -5.07
N ARG A 542 -8.26 -12.82 -3.94
CA ARG A 542 -6.85 -13.21 -3.71
C ARG A 542 -6.61 -14.69 -3.95
N GLN A 543 -7.49 -15.55 -3.44
CA GLN A 543 -7.39 -17.00 -3.71
C GLN A 543 -7.56 -17.33 -5.19
N LYS A 544 -8.50 -16.66 -5.88
CA LYS A 544 -8.68 -16.85 -7.33
C LYS A 544 -7.44 -16.46 -8.13
N VAL A 545 -6.82 -15.31 -7.84
CA VAL A 545 -5.61 -14.86 -8.57
C VAL A 545 -4.37 -15.69 -8.26
N LEU A 546 -4.21 -16.18 -7.03
CA LEU A 546 -3.16 -17.14 -6.70
C LEU A 546 -3.45 -18.49 -7.35
N GLY A 547 -4.71 -18.91 -7.47
CA GLY A 547 -5.09 -20.15 -8.15
C GLY A 547 -4.75 -20.20 -9.65
N LEU A 548 -4.46 -19.06 -10.28
CA LEU A 548 -4.12 -18.98 -11.71
C LEU A 548 -2.89 -19.82 -12.10
N TYR A 549 -1.93 -20.02 -11.20
CA TYR A 549 -0.77 -20.87 -11.49
C TYR A 549 -1.06 -22.37 -11.26
N ARG A 550 -1.97 -22.72 -10.33
CA ARG A 550 -2.31 -24.12 -9.97
C ARG A 550 -3.12 -24.82 -11.03
N LYS A 551 -3.98 -24.06 -11.71
CA LYS A 551 -4.76 -24.58 -12.81
C LYS A 551 -4.00 -24.27 -14.09
N LYS A 552 -3.62 -25.29 -14.87
CA LYS A 552 -3.31 -25.14 -16.31
C LYS A 552 -4.52 -24.62 -17.12
N GLU A 553 -5.54 -24.04 -16.46
CA GLU A 553 -6.68 -23.37 -17.07
C GLU A 553 -6.18 -22.12 -17.80
N LYS A 554 -6.35 -22.13 -19.12
CA LYS A 554 -5.90 -21.08 -20.05
C LYS A 554 -6.73 -19.77 -19.94
N ARG A 555 -7.46 -19.52 -18.85
CA ARG A 555 -8.45 -18.44 -18.73
C ARG A 555 -8.07 -17.44 -17.64
N TYR A 556 -7.65 -16.25 -18.07
CA TYR A 556 -7.47 -15.07 -17.22
C TYR A 556 -8.80 -14.68 -16.54
N LEU A 557 -8.73 -14.04 -15.37
CA LEU A 557 -9.92 -13.61 -14.62
C LEU A 557 -10.70 -12.49 -15.32
N CYS A 558 -10.02 -11.60 -16.04
CA CYS A 558 -10.65 -10.53 -16.81
C CYS A 558 -9.84 -10.16 -18.07
N ARG A 559 -10.38 -9.26 -18.90
CA ARG A 559 -9.67 -8.70 -20.07
C ARG A 559 -8.45 -7.88 -19.65
N GLY A 560 -8.51 -7.13 -18.55
CA GLY A 560 -7.38 -6.34 -18.06
C GLY A 560 -6.18 -7.18 -17.62
N CYS A 561 -6.40 -8.36 -17.03
CA CYS A 561 -5.32 -9.31 -16.73
C CYS A 561 -4.53 -9.69 -17.99
N ARG A 562 -5.16 -9.74 -19.17
CA ARG A 562 -4.48 -10.05 -20.44
C ARG A 562 -3.56 -8.95 -20.92
N MET A 563 -3.69 -7.73 -20.39
CA MET A 563 -2.94 -6.54 -20.77
C MET A 563 -2.21 -5.96 -19.55
N CYS A 564 -1.90 -6.82 -18.56
CA CYS A 564 -1.38 -6.36 -17.29
C CYS A 564 0.02 -5.74 -17.44
N VAL A 565 0.15 -4.49 -16.99
CA VAL A 565 1.41 -3.75 -16.98
C VAL A 565 2.24 -4.00 -15.72
N TYR A 566 1.71 -4.70 -14.71
CA TYR A 566 2.42 -4.98 -13.45
C TYR A 566 3.33 -6.22 -13.48
N GLN A 567 3.76 -6.70 -14.64
CA GLN A 567 4.52 -7.95 -14.74
C GLN A 567 5.86 -7.89 -13.97
N GLU A 568 6.56 -6.77 -14.11
CA GLU A 568 7.82 -6.53 -13.39
C GLU A 568 7.61 -6.43 -11.87
N ASP A 569 6.54 -5.75 -11.43
CA ASP A 569 6.18 -5.68 -10.02
C ASP A 569 5.84 -7.05 -9.45
N ILE A 570 5.05 -7.86 -10.18
CA ILE A 570 4.72 -9.23 -9.76
C ILE A 570 6.00 -10.08 -9.66
N GLN A 571 6.90 -9.97 -10.62
CA GLN A 571 8.18 -10.68 -10.61
C GLN A 571 9.06 -10.22 -9.43
N ARG A 572 9.09 -8.93 -9.13
CA ARG A 572 9.81 -8.39 -7.96
C ARG A 572 9.23 -8.94 -6.65
N PHE A 573 7.91 -8.86 -6.46
CA PHE A 573 7.25 -9.38 -5.26
C PHE A 573 7.43 -10.91 -5.11
N TYR A 574 7.47 -11.63 -6.24
CA TYR A 574 7.80 -13.06 -6.20
C TYR A 574 9.24 -13.30 -5.76
N ASN A 575 10.20 -12.52 -6.27
CA ASN A 575 11.61 -12.64 -5.89
C ASN A 575 11.79 -12.37 -4.38
N GLU A 576 11.05 -11.42 -3.81
CA GLU A 576 11.04 -11.18 -2.36
C GLU A 576 10.63 -12.44 -1.58
N LEU A 577 9.63 -13.20 -2.05
CA LEU A 577 9.24 -14.49 -1.46
C LEU A 577 10.29 -15.59 -1.68
N VAL A 578 11.01 -15.57 -2.81
CA VAL A 578 12.09 -16.51 -3.10
C VAL A 578 13.28 -16.27 -2.15
N GLU A 579 13.66 -15.01 -1.95
CA GLU A 579 14.77 -14.62 -1.08
C GLU A 579 14.60 -15.13 0.36
N VAL A 580 13.36 -15.14 0.86
CA VAL A 580 13.05 -15.65 2.21
C VAL A 580 12.64 -17.13 2.22
N GLY A 581 12.73 -17.81 1.08
CA GLY A 581 12.44 -19.24 0.93
C GLY A 581 10.95 -19.62 1.06
N LEU A 582 10.04 -18.65 0.96
CA LEU A 582 8.60 -18.83 1.11
C LEU A 582 7.87 -19.13 -0.20
N ALA A 583 8.48 -18.83 -1.35
CA ALA A 583 7.88 -19.08 -2.67
C ALA A 583 7.40 -20.53 -2.87
N LYS A 584 8.07 -21.53 -2.26
CA LYS A 584 7.70 -22.95 -2.34
C LYS A 584 6.35 -23.31 -1.68
N TYR A 585 5.80 -22.39 -0.88
CA TYR A 585 4.50 -22.52 -0.21
C TYR A 585 3.38 -21.77 -0.94
N LEU A 586 3.70 -21.01 -2.00
CA LEU A 586 2.67 -20.34 -2.78
C LEU A 586 1.68 -21.35 -3.32
N GLY A 587 0.41 -21.08 -3.01
CA GLY A 587 -0.68 -22.03 -2.97
C GLY A 587 -0.20 -23.45 -2.66
N LYS A 588 0.06 -23.70 -1.40
CA LYS A 588 -0.09 -24.99 -0.72
C LYS A 588 -0.96 -24.73 0.51
#